data_AF-A0A7X7Q6S4-F1
#
_entry.id   AF-A0A7X7Q6S4-F1
#
_cell.length_a   1.000
_cell.length_b   1.000
_cell.length_c   1.000
_cell.angle_alpha   90.00
_cell.angle_beta   90.00
_cell.angle_gamma   90.00
#
_symmetry.space_group_name_H-M   'P 1'
#
loop_
_entity.id
_entity.type
_entity.pdbx_description
1 polymer ?
#
loop_
_entity_poly.entity_id
_entity_poly.type
_entity_poly.pdbx_seq_one_letter_code
_entity_poly.pdbx_strand_id
1 'polypeptide(L)'
;PADVVLDEHAKRMVAQFSPVRLVVQALTEWAQADPATRRASRRVHLHFYHQPARILGTNQVKGLELERTAPDELGRISGTGERVRFDVGSVYSAIGYRSTPIPGVPFDERRMTVPERDGRVLDTDGSPVPGLYATGWIRRGPVGLIGATKSDASQTIASLLADLAGGRSRATEGAVDALRKRLVDAVDREGWLRIDAAERNLGARRGRDRTKIAERGALLHHASALDAG
;
A
#
# COMPACT_ATOMS: atom_id res chain seq x y z
N PRO A 1 28.21 -12.78 -7.22
CA PRO A 1 27.55 -12.05 -8.34
C PRO A 1 27.88 -10.56 -8.26
N ALA A 2 27.97 -9.84 -9.38
CA ALA A 2 28.33 -8.41 -9.37
C ALA A 2 27.31 -7.56 -8.58
N ASP A 3 26.02 -7.87 -8.71
CA ASP A 3 24.90 -7.13 -8.11
C ASP A 3 24.87 -7.13 -6.56
N VAL A 4 25.67 -7.97 -5.90
CA VAL A 4 25.75 -8.03 -4.42
C VAL A 4 27.07 -7.49 -3.87
N VAL A 5 27.94 -6.96 -4.74
CA VAL A 5 29.16 -6.26 -4.31
C VAL A 5 28.77 -4.87 -3.80
N LEU A 6 29.13 -4.58 -2.56
CA LEU A 6 28.77 -3.31 -1.92
C LEU A 6 29.64 -2.17 -2.42
N ASP A 7 29.01 -1.10 -2.89
CA ASP A 7 29.64 0.20 -3.08
C ASP A 7 29.93 0.90 -1.73
N GLU A 8 30.64 2.03 -1.78
CA GLU A 8 31.00 2.78 -0.56
C GLU A 8 29.79 3.33 0.20
N HIS A 9 28.71 3.71 -0.50
CA HIS A 9 27.50 4.16 0.15
C HIS A 9 26.82 3.01 0.90
N ALA A 10 26.67 1.85 0.26
CA ALA A 10 26.12 0.64 0.85
C ALA A 10 26.94 0.18 2.07
N LYS A 11 28.28 0.26 2.02
CA LYS A 11 29.15 -0.02 3.18
C LYS A 11 28.85 0.89 4.36
N ARG A 12 28.69 2.21 4.12
CA ARG A 12 28.29 3.16 5.17
C ARG A 12 26.92 2.83 5.75
N MET A 13 25.94 2.50 4.90
CA MET A 13 24.60 2.12 5.34
C MET A 13 24.59 0.85 6.20
N VAL A 14 25.37 -0.17 5.82
CA VAL A 14 25.52 -1.41 6.59
C VAL A 14 26.20 -1.18 7.94
N ALA A 15 27.19 -0.28 7.99
CA ALA A 15 27.85 0.09 9.24
C ALA A 15 26.90 0.82 10.20
N GLN A 16 26.05 1.71 9.67
CA GLN A 16 25.17 2.56 10.47
C GLN A 16 23.86 1.87 10.89
N PHE A 17 23.27 1.01 10.05
CA PHE A 17 21.92 0.49 10.25
C PHE A 17 21.89 -1.04 10.39
N SER A 18 21.70 -1.52 11.62
CA SER A 18 21.61 -2.97 11.91
C SER A 18 20.57 -3.74 11.05
N PRO A 19 19.34 -3.22 10.79
CA PRO A 19 18.40 -3.90 9.90
C PRO A 19 18.92 -4.07 8.47
N VAL A 20 19.62 -3.06 7.94
CA VAL A 20 20.22 -3.11 6.60
C VAL A 20 21.32 -4.17 6.56
N ARG A 21 22.16 -4.25 7.61
CA ARG A 21 23.20 -5.27 7.73
C ARG A 21 22.64 -6.69 7.68
N LEU A 22 21.55 -6.97 8.41
CA LEU A 22 20.92 -8.29 8.41
C LEU A 22 20.38 -8.68 7.02
N VAL A 23 19.76 -7.73 6.31
CA VAL A 23 19.27 -7.96 4.94
C VAL A 23 20.43 -8.25 3.99
N VAL A 24 21.48 -7.42 4.01
CA VAL A 24 22.65 -7.60 3.15
C VAL A 24 23.36 -8.93 3.43
N GLN A 25 23.48 -9.32 4.70
CA GLN A 25 24.05 -10.61 5.09
C GLN A 25 23.25 -11.77 4.46
N ALA A 26 21.92 -11.80 4.66
CA ALA A 26 21.07 -12.85 4.11
C ALA A 26 21.14 -12.92 2.57
N LEU A 27 21.10 -11.77 1.88
CA LEU A 27 21.23 -11.71 0.42
C LEU A 27 22.60 -12.21 -0.06
N THR A 28 23.67 -11.89 0.67
CA THR A 28 25.03 -12.34 0.36
C THR A 28 25.16 -13.86 0.55
N GLU A 29 24.63 -14.40 1.65
CA GLU A 29 24.60 -15.83 1.91
C GLU A 29 23.86 -16.59 0.78
N TRP A 30 22.69 -16.10 0.35
CA TRP A 30 21.95 -16.71 -0.77
C TRP A 30 22.72 -16.63 -2.10
N ALA A 31 23.41 -15.52 -2.35
CA ALA A 31 24.19 -15.34 -3.57
C ALA A 31 25.43 -16.27 -3.62
N GLN A 32 25.98 -16.62 -2.46
CA GLN A 32 27.13 -17.52 -2.29
C GLN A 32 26.75 -19.01 -2.21
N ALA A 33 25.48 -19.33 -1.99
CA ALA A 33 25.01 -20.72 -1.95
C ALA A 33 25.37 -21.47 -3.25
N ASP A 34 25.91 -22.67 -3.08
CA ASP A 34 26.41 -23.54 -4.16
C ASP A 34 25.34 -23.72 -5.25
N PRO A 35 25.60 -23.34 -6.51
CA PRO A 35 24.70 -23.56 -7.63
C PRO A 35 24.17 -25.00 -7.76
N ALA A 36 24.95 -26.02 -7.36
CA ALA A 36 24.53 -27.42 -7.42
C ALA A 36 23.35 -27.75 -6.47
N THR A 37 23.10 -26.91 -5.47
CA THR A 37 21.97 -27.03 -4.54
C THR A 37 20.67 -26.42 -5.10
N ARG A 38 20.73 -25.65 -6.20
CA ARG A 38 19.60 -24.91 -6.78
C ARG A 38 18.70 -25.81 -7.65
N ARG A 39 18.16 -26.88 -7.04
CA ARG A 39 17.38 -27.94 -7.74
C ARG A 39 15.88 -27.68 -7.78
N ALA A 40 15.39 -26.62 -7.17
CA ALA A 40 13.98 -26.30 -7.14
C ALA A 40 13.43 -26.01 -8.55
N SER A 41 12.27 -26.59 -8.87
CA SER A 41 11.60 -26.39 -10.17
C SER A 41 11.05 -24.96 -10.35
N ARG A 42 10.91 -24.21 -9.26
CA ARG A 42 10.52 -22.79 -9.24
C ARG A 42 11.63 -21.98 -8.59
N ARG A 43 11.96 -20.84 -9.19
CA ARG A 43 13.08 -19.98 -8.78
C ARG A 43 12.62 -18.55 -8.65
N VAL A 44 13.16 -17.85 -7.65
CA VAL A 44 13.04 -16.40 -7.48
C VAL A 44 14.42 -15.81 -7.74
N HIS A 45 14.47 -14.87 -8.68
CA HIS A 45 15.69 -14.15 -9.02
C HIS A 45 15.53 -12.70 -8.53
N LEU A 46 16.51 -12.25 -7.73
CA LEU A 46 16.59 -10.86 -7.27
C LEU A 46 17.64 -10.16 -8.13
N HIS A 47 17.17 -9.23 -8.96
CA HIS A 47 18.03 -8.38 -9.78
C HIS A 47 18.09 -6.99 -9.15
N PHE A 48 19.29 -6.53 -8.81
CA PHE A 48 19.52 -5.18 -8.29
C PHE A 48 20.14 -4.31 -9.38
N TYR A 49 20.13 -3.00 -9.22
CA TYR A 49 20.71 -2.07 -10.18
C TYR A 49 20.11 -2.18 -11.60
N HIS A 50 18.79 -2.32 -11.67
CA HIS A 50 18.03 -2.30 -12.92
C HIS A 50 16.81 -1.39 -12.77
N GLN A 51 16.47 -0.67 -13.83
CA GLN A 51 15.23 0.10 -13.94
C GLN A 51 14.42 -0.34 -15.17
N PRO A 52 13.07 -0.38 -15.11
CA PRO A 52 12.26 -0.76 -16.25
C PRO A 52 12.36 0.26 -17.38
N ALA A 53 12.73 -0.22 -18.57
CA ALA A 53 12.85 0.59 -19.77
C ALA A 53 11.62 0.46 -20.66
N ARG A 54 11.19 -0.79 -20.92
CA ARG A 54 10.08 -1.08 -21.83
C ARG A 54 9.46 -2.44 -21.55
N ILE A 55 8.13 -2.51 -21.55
CA ILE A 55 7.41 -3.79 -21.62
C ILE A 55 7.25 -4.16 -23.11
N LEU A 56 7.62 -5.39 -23.45
CA LEU A 56 7.63 -5.88 -24.83
C LEU A 56 6.35 -6.65 -25.15
N GLY A 57 5.91 -6.56 -26.40
CA GLY A 57 4.68 -7.17 -26.92
C GLY A 57 3.58 -6.14 -27.21
N THR A 58 2.64 -6.49 -28.08
CA THR A 58 1.55 -5.59 -28.53
C THR A 58 0.25 -5.89 -27.80
N ASN A 59 -0.24 -7.13 -27.90
CA ASN A 59 -1.52 -7.54 -27.29
C ASN A 59 -1.34 -8.27 -25.95
N GLN A 60 -0.12 -8.69 -25.65
CA GLN A 60 0.22 -9.41 -24.42
C GLN A 60 1.71 -9.25 -24.15
N VAL A 61 2.11 -9.35 -22.88
CA VAL A 61 3.50 -9.27 -22.46
C VAL A 61 4.30 -10.43 -23.06
N LYS A 62 5.43 -10.11 -23.68
CA LYS A 62 6.40 -11.07 -24.22
C LYS A 62 7.79 -10.91 -23.63
N GLY A 63 8.04 -9.80 -22.94
CA GLY A 63 9.31 -9.56 -22.30
C GLY A 63 9.33 -8.24 -21.55
N LEU A 64 10.41 -8.05 -20.82
CA LEU A 64 10.72 -6.85 -20.08
C LEU A 64 12.15 -6.44 -20.45
N GLU A 65 12.28 -5.25 -21.02
CA GLU A 65 13.55 -4.58 -21.20
C GLU A 65 13.81 -3.71 -19.97
N LEU A 66 15.00 -3.87 -19.42
CA LEU A 66 15.52 -3.12 -18.29
C LEU A 66 16.76 -2.34 -18.75
N GLU A 67 17.05 -1.22 -18.10
CA GLU A 67 18.36 -0.57 -18.15
C GLU A 67 19.15 -0.96 -16.91
N ARG A 68 20.43 -1.25 -17.06
CA ARG A 68 21.32 -1.30 -15.90
C ARG A 68 21.50 0.10 -15.33
N THR A 69 21.65 0.16 -14.02
CA THR A 69 21.87 1.40 -13.29
C THR A 69 23.14 1.30 -12.46
N ALA A 70 23.71 2.43 -12.06
CA ALA A 70 24.85 2.46 -11.15
C ALA A 70 24.64 3.55 -10.08
N PRO A 71 25.10 3.32 -8.84
CA PRO A 71 25.15 4.34 -7.81
C PRO A 71 26.36 5.27 -8.01
N ASP A 72 26.21 6.54 -7.67
CA ASP A 72 27.34 7.42 -7.41
C ASP A 72 27.84 7.33 -5.96
N GLU A 73 28.84 8.14 -5.60
CA GLU A 73 29.43 8.15 -4.25
C GLU A 73 28.42 8.47 -3.13
N LEU A 74 27.33 9.16 -3.46
CA LEU A 74 26.25 9.53 -2.54
C LEU A 74 25.10 8.51 -2.54
N GLY A 75 25.18 7.46 -3.37
CA GLY A 75 24.15 6.44 -3.51
C GLY A 75 23.02 6.83 -4.47
N ARG A 76 23.16 7.92 -5.23
CA ARG A 76 22.17 8.31 -6.25
C ARG A 76 22.30 7.36 -7.42
N ILE A 77 21.18 6.76 -7.84
CA ILE A 77 21.14 5.78 -8.93
C ILE A 77 20.92 6.49 -10.26
N SER A 78 21.75 6.21 -11.26
CA SER A 78 21.60 6.68 -12.64
C SER A 78 21.67 5.52 -13.64
N GLY A 79 21.06 5.71 -14.81
CA GLY A 79 21.12 4.74 -15.90
C GLY A 79 22.49 4.69 -16.56
N THR A 80 22.95 3.50 -16.93
CA THR A 80 24.23 3.32 -17.63
C THR A 80 24.07 3.30 -19.15
N GLY A 81 22.84 3.30 -19.67
CA GLY A 81 22.52 3.07 -21.08
C GLY A 81 22.59 1.60 -21.52
N GLU A 82 23.11 0.69 -20.71
CA GLU A 82 23.16 -0.74 -21.01
C GLU A 82 21.77 -1.37 -20.86
N ARG A 83 21.26 -1.99 -21.93
CA ARG A 83 19.95 -2.65 -21.94
C ARG A 83 20.08 -4.15 -21.72
N VAL A 84 19.21 -4.71 -20.89
CA VAL A 84 19.08 -6.16 -20.67
C VAL A 84 17.62 -6.54 -20.88
N ARG A 85 17.40 -7.67 -21.55
CA ARG A 85 16.05 -8.19 -21.84
C ARG A 85 15.82 -9.51 -21.13
N PHE A 86 14.62 -9.65 -20.56
CA PHE A 86 14.10 -10.91 -20.05
C PHE A 86 12.83 -11.29 -20.80
N ASP A 87 12.76 -12.53 -21.29
CA ASP A 87 11.53 -13.06 -21.84
C ASP A 87 10.62 -13.50 -20.68
N VAL A 88 9.52 -12.78 -20.51
CA VAL A 88 8.53 -12.98 -19.43
C VAL A 88 7.13 -12.87 -20.02
N GLY A 89 6.19 -13.63 -19.44
CA GLY A 89 4.78 -13.61 -19.86
C GLY A 89 3.90 -12.66 -19.05
N SER A 90 4.41 -12.07 -17.98
CA SER A 90 3.65 -11.16 -17.10
C SER A 90 4.61 -10.22 -16.37
N VAL A 91 4.15 -8.99 -16.12
CA VAL A 91 4.88 -7.98 -15.34
C VAL A 91 3.91 -7.42 -14.30
N TYR A 92 4.35 -7.40 -13.05
CA TYR A 92 3.59 -6.86 -11.92
C TYR A 92 4.37 -5.68 -11.34
N SER A 93 3.77 -4.49 -11.37
CA SER A 93 4.38 -3.30 -10.76
C SER A 93 4.09 -3.27 -9.25
N ALA A 94 5.15 -3.26 -8.45
CA ALA A 94 5.09 -3.22 -6.98
C ALA A 94 5.92 -2.06 -6.42
N ILE A 95 5.84 -0.89 -7.06
CA ILE A 95 6.64 0.32 -6.75
C ILE A 95 5.96 1.28 -5.75
N GLY A 96 4.96 0.79 -5.02
CA GLY A 96 4.17 1.59 -4.08
C GLY A 96 2.75 1.89 -4.57
N TYR A 97 2.00 2.58 -3.71
CA TYR A 97 0.63 3.01 -3.97
C TYR A 97 0.56 4.53 -4.10
N ARG A 98 -0.60 5.05 -4.48
CA ARG A 98 -0.90 6.49 -4.37
C ARG A 98 -2.33 6.67 -3.94
N SER A 99 -2.59 7.71 -3.16
CA SER A 99 -3.95 8.08 -2.80
C SER A 99 -4.68 8.65 -4.01
N THR A 100 -6.01 8.64 -3.97
CA THR A 100 -6.87 9.27 -4.99
C THR A 100 -7.60 10.45 -4.35
N PRO A 101 -7.74 11.61 -5.04
CA PRO A 101 -8.50 12.73 -4.51
C PRO A 101 -9.94 12.35 -4.18
N ILE A 102 -10.46 12.93 -3.10
CA ILE A 102 -11.87 12.78 -2.69
C ILE A 102 -12.58 14.10 -3.03
N PRO A 103 -13.71 14.08 -3.77
CA PRO A 103 -14.45 15.31 -4.07
C PRO A 103 -14.78 16.11 -2.82
N GLY A 104 -14.45 17.40 -2.83
CA GLY A 104 -14.66 18.32 -1.70
C GLY A 104 -13.58 18.28 -0.62
N VAL A 105 -12.51 17.49 -0.78
CA VAL A 105 -11.36 17.44 0.14
C VAL A 105 -10.11 17.99 -0.56
N PRO A 106 -9.38 18.93 0.05
CA PRO A 106 -8.10 19.40 -0.46
C PRO A 106 -7.11 18.25 -0.69
N PHE A 107 -6.29 18.34 -1.75
CA PHE A 107 -5.36 17.29 -2.12
C PHE A 107 -4.08 17.86 -2.74
N ASP A 108 -2.93 17.36 -2.28
CA ASP A 108 -1.62 17.68 -2.84
C ASP A 108 -1.27 16.64 -3.92
N GLU A 109 -1.38 17.02 -5.20
CA GLU A 109 -1.09 16.13 -6.33
C GLU A 109 0.39 15.76 -6.48
N ARG A 110 1.30 16.53 -5.87
CA ARG A 110 2.73 16.22 -5.89
C ARG A 110 3.07 15.17 -4.84
N ARG A 111 2.50 15.30 -3.63
CA ARG A 111 2.72 14.35 -2.53
C ARG A 111 1.76 13.17 -2.56
N MET A 112 0.66 13.27 -3.31
CA MET A 112 -0.44 12.31 -3.36
C MET A 112 -1.05 12.05 -1.98
N THR A 113 -1.22 13.12 -1.19
CA THR A 113 -1.76 13.11 0.17
C THR A 113 -2.71 14.28 0.39
N VAL A 114 -3.53 14.20 1.44
CA VAL A 114 -4.32 15.34 1.93
C VAL A 114 -3.40 16.24 2.77
N PRO A 115 -3.31 17.56 2.49
CA PRO A 115 -2.52 18.49 3.28
C PRO A 115 -3.11 18.63 4.68
N GLU A 116 -2.25 18.59 5.70
CA GLU A 116 -2.70 18.61 7.10
C GLU A 116 -1.69 19.25 8.05
N ARG A 117 -2.18 19.64 9.24
CA ARG A 117 -1.36 19.97 10.42
C ARG A 117 -1.92 19.27 11.67
N ASP A 118 -1.12 18.40 12.26
CA ASP A 118 -1.47 17.57 13.43
C ASP A 118 -2.76 16.74 13.23
N GLY A 119 -2.97 16.25 12.01
CA GLY A 119 -4.13 15.49 11.59
C GLY A 119 -5.31 16.35 11.11
N ARG A 120 -5.28 17.68 11.27
CA ARG A 120 -6.33 18.59 10.77
C ARG A 120 -6.10 18.90 9.30
N VAL A 121 -7.08 18.64 8.44
CA VAL A 121 -6.96 18.94 7.01
C VAL A 121 -6.87 20.44 6.80
N LEU A 122 -5.99 20.87 5.90
CA LEU A 122 -5.80 22.27 5.53
C LEU A 122 -6.52 22.58 4.21
N ASP A 123 -7.14 23.76 4.12
CA ASP A 123 -7.63 24.32 2.86
C ASP A 123 -6.49 24.89 1.99
N THR A 124 -6.85 25.52 0.89
CA THR A 124 -5.90 26.14 -0.06
C THR A 124 -5.11 27.29 0.54
N ASP A 125 -5.64 27.94 1.58
CA ASP A 125 -5.00 29.08 2.27
C ASP A 125 -4.13 28.60 3.45
N GLY A 126 -4.05 27.29 3.68
CA GLY A 126 -3.29 26.68 4.77
C GLY A 126 -4.02 26.74 6.13
N SER A 127 -5.31 27.08 6.14
CA SER A 127 -6.13 27.11 7.34
C SER A 127 -6.81 25.76 7.59
N PRO A 128 -6.94 25.31 8.85
CA PRO A 128 -7.65 24.06 9.13
C PRO A 128 -9.11 24.11 8.72
N VAL A 129 -9.56 23.12 7.95
CA VAL A 129 -10.98 22.90 7.62
C VAL A 129 -11.67 22.35 8.86
N PRO A 130 -12.62 23.08 9.48
CA PRO A 130 -13.26 22.64 10.71
C PRO A 130 -13.97 21.29 10.54
N GLY A 131 -13.72 20.36 11.47
CA GLY A 131 -14.34 19.04 11.47
C GLY A 131 -13.76 18.03 10.47
N LEU A 132 -12.73 18.40 9.69
CA LEU A 132 -12.11 17.52 8.73
C LEU A 132 -10.69 17.12 9.15
N TYR A 133 -10.47 15.81 9.26
CA TYR A 133 -9.22 15.23 9.74
C TYR A 133 -8.73 14.12 8.81
N ALA A 134 -7.42 13.87 8.80
CA ALA A 134 -6.79 12.80 8.04
C ALA A 134 -5.89 11.94 8.94
N THR A 135 -5.82 10.64 8.64
CA THR A 135 -4.93 9.67 9.29
C THR A 135 -4.58 8.55 8.32
N GLY A 136 -3.44 7.88 8.53
CA GLY A 136 -2.97 6.77 7.73
C GLY A 136 -2.31 7.22 6.43
N TRP A 137 -2.42 6.40 5.39
CA TRP A 137 -1.69 6.61 4.14
C TRP A 137 -2.17 7.83 3.34
N ILE A 138 -3.44 8.20 3.46
CA ILE A 138 -3.97 9.44 2.84
C ILE A 138 -3.29 10.69 3.41
N ARG A 139 -2.75 10.60 4.64
CA ARG A 139 -2.01 11.66 5.35
C ARG A 139 -0.50 11.58 5.11
N ARG A 140 0.11 10.41 5.35
CA ARG A 140 1.58 10.25 5.40
C ARG A 140 2.21 9.65 4.15
N GLY A 141 1.39 9.27 3.17
CA GLY A 141 1.82 8.43 2.06
C GLY A 141 1.86 6.93 2.43
N PRO A 142 2.06 6.06 1.43
CA PRO A 142 1.89 4.61 1.56
C PRO A 142 3.11 3.90 2.18
N VAL A 143 3.60 4.41 3.30
CA VAL A 143 4.80 3.92 3.98
C VAL A 143 4.49 3.55 5.43
N GLY A 144 5.07 2.44 5.88
CA GLY A 144 4.96 1.94 7.25
C GLY A 144 3.98 0.79 7.40
N LEU A 145 4.25 -0.04 8.42
CA LEU A 145 3.41 -1.18 8.79
C LEU A 145 2.17 -0.73 9.58
N ILE A 146 1.24 -1.66 9.81
CA ILE A 146 -0.02 -1.43 10.54
C ILE A 146 0.19 -0.69 11.87
N GLY A 147 1.26 -1.02 12.61
CA GLY A 147 1.58 -0.36 13.88
C GLY A 147 1.89 1.13 13.76
N ALA A 148 2.55 1.56 12.68
CA ALA A 148 2.85 2.98 12.45
C ALA A 148 1.57 3.79 12.20
N THR A 149 0.57 3.19 11.55
CA THR A 149 -0.73 3.81 11.32
C THR A 149 -1.52 3.99 12.62
N LYS A 150 -1.36 3.09 13.61
CA LYS A 150 -2.00 3.24 14.92
C LYS A 150 -1.52 4.50 15.65
N SER A 151 -0.21 4.70 15.75
CA SER A 151 0.34 5.87 16.44
C SER A 151 -0.01 7.18 15.72
N ASP A 152 -0.03 7.17 14.39
CA ASP A 152 -0.50 8.29 13.58
C ASP A 152 -1.96 8.66 13.89
N ALA A 153 -2.85 7.67 13.95
CA ALA A 153 -4.26 7.87 14.27
C ALA A 153 -4.45 8.47 15.66
N SER A 154 -3.65 8.04 16.66
CA SER A 154 -3.70 8.61 18.01
C SER A 154 -3.42 10.12 18.03
N GLN A 155 -2.47 10.61 17.21
CA GLN A 155 -2.19 12.04 17.10
C GLN A 155 -3.39 12.81 16.52
N THR A 156 -3.97 12.30 15.43
CA THR A 156 -5.17 12.91 14.82
C THR A 156 -6.34 12.95 15.81
N ILE A 157 -6.56 11.87 16.57
CA ILE A 157 -7.62 11.79 17.58
C ILE A 157 -7.38 12.81 18.70
N ALA A 158 -6.14 12.97 19.17
CA ALA A 158 -5.83 13.99 20.19
C ALA A 158 -6.21 15.40 19.73
N SER A 159 -5.90 15.73 18.46
CA SER A 159 -6.31 17.00 17.85
C SER A 159 -7.84 17.15 17.76
N LEU A 160 -8.53 16.10 17.33
CA LEU A 160 -10.00 16.08 17.25
C LEU A 160 -10.64 16.32 18.62
N LEU A 161 -10.13 15.65 19.66
CA LEU A 161 -10.65 15.81 21.03
C LEU A 161 -10.42 17.23 21.57
N ALA A 162 -9.25 17.82 21.29
CA ALA A 162 -8.97 19.21 21.66
C ALA A 162 -9.90 20.20 20.96
N ASP A 163 -10.19 19.99 19.68
CA ASP A 163 -11.11 20.85 18.93
C ASP A 163 -12.56 20.73 19.40
N LEU A 164 -13.00 19.52 19.77
CA LEU A 164 -14.32 19.28 20.36
C LEU A 164 -14.44 20.01 21.71
N ALA A 165 -13.44 19.89 22.59
CA ALA A 165 -13.44 20.59 23.87
C ALA A 165 -13.44 22.12 23.71
N GLY A 166 -12.79 22.62 22.65
CA GLY A 166 -12.76 24.04 22.30
C GLY A 166 -13.99 24.55 21.54
N GLY A 167 -15.02 23.72 21.31
CA GLY A 167 -16.24 24.11 20.60
C GLY A 167 -16.05 24.38 19.09
N ARG A 168 -14.97 23.89 18.50
CA ARG A 168 -14.63 24.09 17.07
C ARG A 168 -15.34 23.14 16.12
N SER A 169 -16.13 22.21 16.65
CA SER A 169 -16.97 21.30 15.87
C SER A 169 -18.38 21.35 16.43
N ARG A 170 -19.37 21.52 15.54
CA ARG A 170 -20.78 21.58 15.89
C ARG A 170 -21.51 20.49 15.11
N ALA A 171 -22.25 19.64 15.81
CA ALA A 171 -23.12 18.68 15.17
C ALA A 171 -24.19 19.44 14.37
N THR A 172 -24.40 19.03 13.12
CA THR A 172 -25.54 19.47 12.34
C THR A 172 -26.75 18.62 12.73
N GLU A 173 -27.80 19.25 13.26
CA GLU A 173 -29.05 18.55 13.59
C GLU A 173 -29.61 17.82 12.35
N GLY A 174 -30.10 16.61 12.54
CA GLY A 174 -30.64 15.78 11.46
C GLY A 174 -29.60 15.17 10.50
N ALA A 175 -28.30 15.42 10.67
CA ALA A 175 -27.26 14.89 9.77
C ALA A 175 -27.25 13.35 9.73
N VAL A 176 -27.47 12.69 10.88
CA VAL A 176 -27.53 11.22 10.94
C VAL A 176 -28.69 10.67 10.12
N ASP A 177 -29.88 11.28 10.21
CA ASP A 177 -31.05 10.82 9.46
C ASP A 177 -30.90 11.12 7.97
N ALA A 178 -30.30 12.27 7.62
CA ALA A 178 -29.94 12.58 6.24
C ALA A 178 -28.94 11.57 5.67
N LEU A 179 -27.95 11.15 6.45
CA LEU A 179 -27.00 10.11 6.07
C LEU A 179 -27.68 8.76 5.90
N ARG A 180 -28.55 8.34 6.83
CA ARG A 180 -29.31 7.09 6.72
C ARG A 180 -30.13 7.01 5.43
N LYS A 181 -30.81 8.11 5.07
CA LYS A 181 -31.57 8.21 3.81
C LYS A 181 -30.69 8.08 2.55
N ARG A 182 -29.39 8.39 2.65
CA ARG A 182 -28.42 8.27 1.55
C ARG A 182 -27.68 6.93 1.53
N LEU A 183 -27.64 6.22 2.65
CA LEU A 183 -26.89 4.97 2.85
C LEU A 183 -27.79 3.72 2.76
N VAL A 184 -28.83 3.76 1.92
CA VAL A 184 -29.83 2.67 1.80
C VAL A 184 -29.23 1.32 1.41
N ASP A 185 -28.14 1.31 0.64
CA ASP A 185 -27.43 0.11 0.21
C ASP A 185 -26.15 -0.16 1.04
N ALA A 186 -26.00 0.52 2.19
CA ALA A 186 -24.81 0.33 3.02
C ALA A 186 -24.85 -1.00 3.76
N VAL A 187 -23.70 -1.67 3.78
CA VAL A 187 -23.50 -2.88 4.57
C VAL A 187 -23.11 -2.47 5.98
N ASP A 188 -24.01 -2.71 6.93
CA ASP A 188 -23.73 -2.52 8.34
C ASP A 188 -22.90 -3.68 8.91
N ARG A 189 -22.67 -3.65 10.23
CA ARG A 189 -21.90 -4.68 10.92
C ARG A 189 -22.51 -6.08 10.75
N GLU A 190 -23.84 -6.19 10.83
CA GLU A 190 -24.51 -7.49 10.76
C GLU A 190 -24.49 -8.05 9.32
N GLY A 191 -24.66 -7.20 8.31
CA GLY A 191 -24.45 -7.56 6.91
C GLY A 191 -23.03 -8.02 6.62
N TRP A 192 -22.02 -7.35 7.19
CA TRP A 192 -20.63 -7.78 7.10
C TRP A 192 -20.41 -9.16 7.76
N LEU A 193 -20.98 -9.41 8.94
CA LEU A 193 -20.87 -10.72 9.61
C LEU A 193 -21.52 -11.84 8.79
N ARG A 194 -22.63 -11.56 8.09
CA ARG A 194 -23.24 -12.52 7.15
C ARG A 194 -22.30 -12.84 5.98
N ILE A 195 -21.65 -11.83 5.40
CA ILE A 195 -20.61 -12.03 4.38
C ILE A 195 -19.48 -12.90 4.95
N ASP A 196 -18.94 -12.57 6.13
CA ASP A 196 -17.85 -13.33 6.74
C ASP A 196 -18.22 -14.81 6.93
N ALA A 197 -19.42 -15.08 7.47
CA ALA A 197 -19.93 -16.43 7.63
C ALA A 197 -20.06 -17.19 6.29
N ALA A 198 -20.56 -16.53 5.24
CA ALA A 198 -20.67 -17.11 3.92
C ALA A 198 -19.30 -17.48 3.32
N GLU A 199 -18.32 -16.58 3.42
CA GLU A 199 -16.95 -16.81 2.94
C GLU A 199 -16.25 -17.95 3.69
N ARG A 200 -16.44 -18.05 5.00
CA ARG A 200 -15.93 -19.13 5.86
C ARG A 200 -16.56 -20.47 5.48
N ASN A 201 -17.89 -20.52 5.32
CA ASN A 201 -18.61 -21.71 4.90
C ASN A 201 -18.17 -22.20 3.51
N LEU A 202 -17.92 -21.28 2.57
CA LEU A 202 -17.39 -21.61 1.25
C LEU A 202 -15.95 -22.16 1.32
N GLY A 203 -15.13 -21.61 2.22
CA GLY A 203 -13.79 -22.10 2.52
C GLY A 203 -13.77 -23.52 3.08
N ALA A 204 -14.62 -23.79 4.08
CA ALA A 204 -14.66 -25.06 4.79
C ALA A 204 -14.89 -26.26 3.84
N ARG A 205 -15.74 -26.09 2.82
CA ARG A 205 -16.01 -27.10 1.77
C ARG A 205 -14.76 -27.49 0.96
N ARG A 206 -13.69 -26.71 1.05
CA ARG A 206 -12.42 -26.88 0.33
C ARG A 206 -11.22 -27.02 1.28
N GLY A 207 -11.46 -27.21 2.57
CA GLY A 207 -10.38 -27.29 3.58
C GLY A 207 -9.62 -25.96 3.78
N ARG A 208 -10.28 -24.82 3.62
CA ARG A 208 -9.70 -23.47 3.81
C ARG A 208 -10.47 -22.71 4.89
N ASP A 209 -9.80 -21.81 5.61
CA ASP A 209 -10.47 -20.95 6.60
C ASP A 209 -11.55 -20.06 5.97
N ARG A 210 -11.31 -19.57 4.75
CA ARG A 210 -12.28 -18.81 3.96
C ARG A 210 -11.99 -18.88 2.46
N THR A 211 -13.03 -18.70 1.67
CA THR A 211 -12.94 -18.36 0.24
C THR A 211 -13.65 -17.04 0.04
N LYS A 212 -12.93 -16.02 -0.45
CA LYS A 212 -13.52 -14.70 -0.63
C LYS A 212 -14.56 -14.68 -1.73
N ILE A 213 -15.66 -13.97 -1.49
CA ILE A 213 -16.65 -13.67 -2.53
C ILE A 213 -16.12 -12.46 -3.29
N ALA A 214 -15.86 -12.63 -4.60
CA ALA A 214 -15.26 -11.59 -5.43
C ALA A 214 -16.30 -10.61 -6.01
N GLU A 215 -17.51 -11.08 -6.28
CA GLU A 215 -18.54 -10.31 -6.96
C GLU A 215 -19.32 -9.42 -5.99
N ARG A 216 -19.40 -8.12 -6.30
CA ARG A 216 -20.11 -7.14 -5.46
C ARG A 216 -21.58 -7.50 -5.26
N GLY A 217 -22.27 -7.97 -6.31
CA GLY A 217 -23.67 -8.37 -6.22
C GLY A 217 -23.88 -9.54 -5.24
N ALA A 218 -22.96 -10.51 -5.24
CA ALA A 218 -23.00 -11.62 -4.29
C ALA A 218 -22.69 -11.17 -2.86
N LEU A 219 -21.74 -10.25 -2.67
CA LEU A 219 -21.48 -9.65 -1.36
C LEU A 219 -22.75 -8.97 -0.81
N LEU A 220 -23.43 -8.17 -1.64
CA LEU A 220 -24.67 -7.49 -1.24
C LEU A 220 -25.81 -8.47 -0.97
N HIS A 221 -25.93 -9.54 -1.74
CA HIS A 221 -26.91 -10.59 -1.51
C HIS A 221 -26.72 -11.29 -0.14
N HIS A 222 -25.48 -11.61 0.23
CA HIS A 222 -25.20 -12.15 1.56
C HIS A 222 -25.36 -11.09 2.66
N ALA A 223 -25.09 -9.82 2.35
CA ALA A 223 -25.24 -8.73 3.29
C ALA A 223 -26.71 -8.40 3.59
N SER A 224 -27.64 -8.55 2.65
CA SER A 224 -29.07 -8.38 2.95
C SER A 224 -29.56 -9.50 3.86
N ALA A 225 -30.44 -9.19 4.82
CA ALA A 225 -31.19 -10.24 5.48
C ALA A 225 -31.93 -11.01 4.38
N LEU A 226 -31.78 -12.33 4.32
CA LEU A 226 -32.81 -13.13 3.68
C LEU A 226 -34.05 -12.88 4.52
N ASP A 227 -35.10 -12.30 3.95
CA ASP A 227 -36.42 -12.32 4.55
C ASP A 227 -36.69 -13.78 4.93
N ALA A 228 -36.56 -14.09 6.22
CA ALA A 228 -37.07 -15.33 6.77
C ALA A 228 -38.58 -15.13 6.76
N GLY A 229 -39.25 -15.78 5.80
CA GLY A 229 -40.70 -15.86 5.75
C GLY A 229 -41.31 -16.37 7.05
#